data_AF-A0A9Y2MVV1-F1
#
_entry.id   AF-A0A9Y2MVV1-F1
#
_cell.length_a   1.000
_cell.length_b   1.000
_cell.length_c   1.000
_cell.angle_alpha   90.00
_cell.angle_beta   90.00
_cell.angle_gamma   90.00
#
_symmetry.space_group_name_H-M   'P 1'
#
loop_
_entity.id
_entity.type
_entity.pdbx_description
1 polymer ?
#
loop_
_entity_poly.entity_id
_entity_poly.type
_entity_poly.pdbx_seq_one_letter_code
_entity_poly.pdbx_strand_id
1 'polypeptide(L)'
;MKIIRFLGIAAVAAATAGTMAAVTSPVAGATLLNPDMVPAMQRDLGLTHDQAVARLAAEDSATKVGQALETALGDSFGGASYDAATGKARVGVTDASLVEKVRAAGAEAQVVRFSERQLDSSVAKLNAGEKTAPQSVTAWGVDPASNRVTITVLKGQRAAAEKFARQSGVDTSSLEVTETAAKPQLHYNVLGGDAYYIGGSSRCSVGFSVNGGFLTAGHCAALTGGGALTGYNRVSMGSFSSYRFPGSDYAFARVNSSWTPVGQINNGTRVTGSTAAAVGASICKSGSTTGWTCGTIRAKNQTVRYPEGTVSGMVLTNARSDHGDSGGSFISGNQAQGLLSGGDTVNTYYYPVTSALSATGTTLVRG
;
A
#
# COMPACT_ATOMS: atom_id res chain seq x y z
N MET A 1 60.57 46.97 -63.23
CA MET A 1 59.09 47.08 -63.33
C MET A 1 58.52 46.00 -62.41
N LYS A 2 57.80 46.22 -61.30
CA LYS A 2 57.06 47.35 -60.72
C LYS A 2 57.46 47.52 -59.25
N ILE A 3 57.42 48.76 -58.80
CA ILE A 3 57.56 49.24 -57.42
C ILE A 3 56.20 49.08 -56.69
N ILE A 4 56.20 48.83 -55.37
CA ILE A 4 55.34 49.37 -54.27
C ILE A 4 55.75 48.59 -52.99
N ARG A 5 56.60 49.13 -52.11
CA ARG A 5 56.39 50.03 -50.95
C ARG A 5 55.71 49.40 -49.71
N PHE A 6 56.58 49.18 -48.70
CA PHE A 6 56.45 49.26 -47.23
C PHE A 6 55.09 49.56 -46.58
N LEU A 7 54.77 48.83 -45.50
CA LEU A 7 54.83 49.31 -44.10
C LEU A 7 54.48 48.16 -43.14
N GLY A 8 55.25 48.00 -42.05
CA GLY A 8 54.95 47.04 -40.97
C GLY A 8 53.89 47.56 -40.00
N ILE A 9 53.33 46.67 -39.18
CA ILE A 9 52.65 46.98 -37.92
C ILE A 9 52.78 45.77 -36.97
N ALA A 10 52.97 46.10 -35.70
CA ALA A 10 53.20 45.25 -34.54
C ALA A 10 52.13 44.16 -34.31
N ALA A 11 52.59 42.95 -33.97
CA ALA A 11 51.73 41.90 -33.43
C ALA A 11 51.65 42.04 -31.91
N VAL A 12 50.47 42.46 -31.46
CA VAL A 12 50.05 42.57 -30.06
C VAL A 12 49.94 41.17 -29.46
N ALA A 13 50.56 40.96 -28.29
CA ALA A 13 50.38 39.76 -27.48
C ALA A 13 48.98 39.75 -26.87
N ALA A 14 48.11 38.86 -27.35
CA ALA A 14 46.82 38.58 -26.73
C ALA A 14 46.95 37.33 -25.85
N ALA A 15 46.97 37.53 -24.53
CA ALA A 15 46.84 36.47 -23.54
C ALA A 15 45.42 35.91 -23.58
N THR A 16 45.25 34.70 -24.11
CA THR A 16 43.99 33.96 -23.99
C THR A 16 43.93 33.31 -22.62
N ALA A 17 43.16 33.91 -21.71
CA ALA A 17 42.72 33.28 -20.47
C ALA A 17 41.86 32.05 -20.81
N GLY A 18 42.41 30.85 -20.60
CA GLY A 18 41.66 29.62 -20.71
C GLY A 18 40.67 29.51 -19.55
N THR A 19 39.39 29.74 -19.82
CA THR A 19 38.29 29.36 -18.92
C THR A 19 38.29 27.84 -18.78
N MET A 20 38.73 27.33 -17.63
CA MET A 20 38.46 25.94 -17.26
C MET A 20 36.96 25.80 -17.05
N ALA A 21 36.27 25.24 -18.04
CA ALA A 21 34.93 24.72 -17.85
C ALA A 21 35.01 23.62 -16.79
N ALA A 22 34.42 23.88 -15.62
CA ALA A 22 34.20 22.84 -14.63
C ALA A 22 33.31 21.78 -15.27
N VAL A 23 33.90 20.66 -15.65
CA VAL A 23 33.17 19.47 -16.06
C VAL A 23 32.50 18.97 -14.79
N THR A 24 31.21 19.29 -14.61
CA THR A 24 30.38 18.64 -13.62
C THR A 24 30.26 17.18 -14.05
N SER A 25 31.09 16.33 -13.46
CA SER A 25 30.91 14.88 -13.56
C SER A 25 29.50 14.56 -13.08
N PRO A 26 28.66 13.86 -13.86
CA PRO A 26 27.43 13.33 -13.31
C PRO A 26 27.82 12.37 -12.20
N VAL A 27 27.22 12.52 -11.02
CA VAL A 27 27.38 11.59 -9.91
C VAL A 27 26.87 10.23 -10.38
N ALA A 28 27.78 9.39 -10.86
CA ALA A 28 27.54 8.01 -11.18
C ALA A 28 27.46 7.25 -9.84
N GLY A 29 26.24 6.98 -9.38
CA GLY A 29 26.05 6.25 -8.13
C GLY A 29 24.64 6.30 -7.56
N ALA A 30 23.61 6.03 -8.37
CA ALA A 30 22.30 5.67 -7.84
C ALA A 30 21.75 4.51 -8.67
N THR A 31 22.16 3.30 -8.29
CA THR A 31 21.58 2.07 -8.80
C THR A 31 20.09 2.06 -8.45
N LEU A 32 19.25 2.26 -9.47
CA LEU A 32 17.83 1.90 -9.58
C LEU A 32 16.99 2.09 -8.31
N LEU A 33 16.80 3.33 -7.88
CA LEU A 33 15.65 3.66 -7.05
C LEU A 33 14.40 3.40 -7.89
N ASN A 34 13.39 2.73 -7.31
CA ASN A 34 12.05 2.70 -7.86
C ASN A 34 11.67 4.16 -8.26
N PRO A 35 11.23 4.44 -9.51
CA PRO A 35 10.94 5.79 -9.96
C PRO A 35 9.88 6.49 -9.11
N ASP A 36 9.05 5.72 -8.39
CA ASP A 36 8.01 6.24 -7.50
C ASP A 36 8.51 6.56 -6.09
N MET A 37 9.74 6.17 -5.73
CA MET A 37 10.25 6.36 -4.37
C MET A 37 10.47 7.83 -4.02
N VAL A 38 11.12 8.60 -4.90
CA VAL A 38 11.34 10.03 -4.65
C VAL A 38 10.00 10.78 -4.58
N PRO A 39 9.07 10.63 -5.54
CA PRO A 39 7.73 11.21 -5.41
C PRO A 39 7.00 10.83 -4.12
N ALA A 40 7.10 9.56 -3.68
CA ALA A 40 6.50 9.12 -2.43
C ALA A 40 7.15 9.79 -1.20
N MET A 41 8.47 9.87 -1.15
CA MET A 41 9.18 10.57 -0.06
C MET A 41 8.84 12.05 -0.01
N GLN A 42 8.70 12.72 -1.16
CA GLN A 42 8.26 14.12 -1.20
C GLN A 42 6.86 14.29 -0.59
N ARG A 43 5.92 13.42 -0.98
CA ARG A 43 4.53 13.43 -0.49
C ARG A 43 4.45 13.10 1.01
N ASP A 44 5.12 12.03 1.43
CA ASP A 44 4.92 11.41 2.75
C ASP A 44 5.83 11.97 3.84
N LEU A 45 7.03 12.42 3.47
CA LEU A 45 8.02 12.99 4.40
C LEU A 45 8.12 14.51 4.29
N GLY A 46 7.37 15.13 3.37
CA GLY A 46 7.37 16.59 3.16
C GLY A 46 8.68 17.14 2.60
N LEU A 47 9.46 16.31 1.90
CA LEU A 47 10.75 16.69 1.34
C LEU A 47 10.61 17.32 -0.06
N THR A 48 11.53 18.21 -0.42
CA THR A 48 11.77 18.55 -1.83
C THR A 48 12.44 17.38 -2.56
N HIS A 49 12.42 17.41 -3.89
CA HIS A 49 13.09 16.39 -4.71
C HIS A 49 14.57 16.22 -4.31
N ASP A 50 15.30 17.33 -4.25
CA ASP A 50 16.74 17.33 -3.93
C ASP A 50 17.00 16.87 -2.49
N GLN A 51 16.14 17.23 -1.55
CA GLN A 51 16.21 16.72 -0.17
C GLN A 51 15.97 15.21 -0.11
N ALA A 52 15.01 14.67 -0.88
CA ALA A 52 14.74 13.24 -0.92
C ALA A 52 15.91 12.45 -1.53
N VAL A 53 16.50 12.96 -2.63
CA VAL A 53 17.69 12.35 -3.25
C VAL A 53 18.88 12.39 -2.28
N ALA A 54 19.14 13.54 -1.65
CA ALA A 54 20.22 13.67 -0.68
C ALA A 54 20.00 12.77 0.55
N ARG A 55 18.75 12.64 1.00
CA ARG A 55 18.35 11.78 2.12
C ARG A 55 18.67 10.31 1.83
N LEU A 56 18.33 9.81 0.65
CA LEU A 56 18.62 8.43 0.26
C LEU A 56 20.12 8.14 0.24
N ALA A 57 20.93 9.07 -0.26
CA ALA A 57 22.39 8.94 -0.25
C ALA A 57 22.96 8.94 1.18
N ALA A 58 22.43 9.81 2.06
CA ALA A 58 22.83 9.86 3.47
C ALA A 58 22.43 8.58 4.23
N GLU A 59 21.23 8.05 3.99
CA GLU A 59 20.75 6.79 4.57
C GLU A 59 21.64 5.61 4.15
N ASP A 60 21.97 5.47 2.87
CA ASP A 60 22.90 4.42 2.38
C ASP A 60 24.28 4.52 3.04
N SER A 61 24.84 5.73 3.12
CA SER A 61 26.11 5.97 3.81
C SER A 61 26.05 5.61 5.29
N ALA A 62 25.00 6.03 5.98
CA ALA A 62 24.81 5.76 7.40
C ALA A 62 24.63 4.25 7.67
N THR A 63 23.87 3.53 6.84
CA THR A 63 23.72 2.08 6.95
C THR A 63 25.07 1.37 6.82
N LYS A 64 25.91 1.74 5.85
CA LYS A 64 27.25 1.16 5.67
C LYS A 64 28.15 1.41 6.86
N VAL A 65 28.16 2.63 7.40
CA VAL A 65 28.93 2.98 8.60
C VAL A 65 28.43 2.19 9.82
N GLY A 66 27.11 2.08 10.00
CA GLY A 66 26.49 1.30 11.08
C GLY A 66 26.91 -0.17 11.05
N GLN A 67 26.80 -0.82 9.89
CA GLN A 67 27.21 -2.24 9.70
C GLN A 67 28.70 -2.47 9.93
N ALA A 68 29.55 -1.56 9.46
CA ALA A 68 30.98 -1.63 9.70
C ALA A 68 31.32 -1.50 11.19
N LEU A 69 30.63 -0.60 11.90
CA LEU A 69 30.81 -0.41 13.34
C LEU A 69 30.25 -1.57 14.17
N GLU A 70 29.12 -2.16 13.80
CA GLU A 70 28.60 -3.39 14.42
C GLU A 70 29.67 -4.48 14.44
N THR A 71 30.28 -4.75 13.29
CA THR A 71 31.37 -5.73 13.17
C THR A 71 32.61 -5.32 13.99
N ALA A 72 32.99 -4.04 13.94
CA ALA A 72 34.22 -3.54 14.56
C ALA A 72 34.14 -3.36 16.07
N LEU A 73 32.94 -3.24 16.65
CA LEU A 73 32.69 -3.01 18.07
C LEU A 73 32.28 -4.29 18.81
N GLY A 74 31.75 -5.29 18.08
CA GLY A 74 31.42 -6.60 18.63
C GLY A 74 30.50 -6.49 19.85
N ASP A 75 30.91 -7.09 20.97
CA ASP A 75 30.12 -7.15 22.20
C ASP A 75 29.82 -5.79 22.83
N SER A 76 30.57 -4.74 22.44
CA SER A 76 30.34 -3.37 22.91
C SER A 76 29.35 -2.60 22.04
N PHE A 77 28.89 -3.15 20.92
CA PHE A 77 27.90 -2.51 20.04
C PHE A 77 26.54 -2.45 20.73
N GLY A 78 25.98 -1.25 20.86
CA GLY A 78 24.72 -0.95 21.52
C GLY A 78 23.54 -0.74 20.57
N GLY A 79 23.74 -0.98 19.27
CA GLY A 79 22.78 -0.73 18.20
C GLY A 79 23.10 0.53 17.41
N ALA A 80 22.49 0.66 16.23
CA ALA A 80 22.60 1.83 15.36
C ALA A 80 21.22 2.34 14.92
N SER A 81 21.09 3.65 14.76
CA SER A 81 19.93 4.32 14.17
C SER A 81 20.37 5.42 13.21
N TYR A 82 19.46 5.87 12.35
CA TYR A 82 19.72 6.99 11.44
C TYR A 82 19.18 8.30 12.01
N ASP A 83 20.02 9.33 12.07
CA ASP A 83 19.61 10.67 12.48
C ASP A 83 19.23 11.52 11.26
N ALA A 84 17.93 11.82 11.16
CA ALA A 84 17.36 12.63 10.10
C ALA A 84 17.84 14.08 10.04
N ALA A 85 18.20 14.67 11.19
CA ALA A 85 18.62 16.05 11.27
C ALA A 85 20.09 16.22 10.84
N THR A 86 20.94 15.23 11.11
CA THR A 86 22.37 15.31 10.80
C THR A 86 22.79 14.49 9.59
N GLY A 87 21.95 13.56 9.13
CA GLY A 87 22.23 12.69 7.99
C GLY A 87 23.21 11.56 8.30
N LYS A 88 23.40 11.22 9.58
CA LYS A 88 24.45 10.30 10.05
C LYS A 88 23.86 9.10 10.78
N ALA A 89 24.66 8.04 10.86
CA ALA A 89 24.41 6.96 11.81
C ALA A 89 24.67 7.45 13.23
N ARG A 90 23.74 7.19 14.15
CA ARG A 90 23.92 7.26 15.60
C ARG A 90 24.19 5.84 16.10
N VAL A 91 25.34 5.63 16.72
CA VAL A 91 25.81 4.31 17.18
C VAL A 91 26.00 4.33 18.69
N GLY A 92 25.31 3.40 19.36
CA GLY A 92 25.48 3.13 20.78
C GLY A 92 26.73 2.28 21.03
N VAL A 93 27.50 2.61 22.07
CA VAL A 93 28.57 1.77 22.61
C VAL A 93 28.43 1.61 24.12
N THR A 94 28.66 0.40 24.64
CA THR A 94 28.65 0.17 26.10
C THR A 94 29.98 0.51 26.75
N ASP A 95 31.07 0.55 25.98
CA ASP A 95 32.39 0.98 26.43
C ASP A 95 32.68 2.41 25.93
N ALA A 96 32.80 3.34 26.88
CA ALA A 96 33.12 4.75 26.60
C ALA A 96 34.47 4.93 25.89
N SER A 97 35.40 3.98 26.02
CA SER A 97 36.70 4.02 25.34
C SER A 97 36.58 3.93 23.81
N LEU A 98 35.45 3.40 23.30
CA LEU A 98 35.21 3.20 21.87
C LEU A 98 34.52 4.39 21.19
N VAL A 99 34.16 5.45 21.94
CA VAL A 99 33.46 6.64 21.41
C VAL A 99 34.25 7.30 20.27
N GLU A 100 35.56 7.46 20.43
CA GLU A 100 36.39 8.08 19.39
C GLU A 100 36.53 7.21 18.14
N LYS A 101 36.48 5.87 18.29
CA LYS A 101 36.46 4.94 17.16
C LYS A 101 35.19 5.11 16.33
N VAL A 102 34.03 5.29 16.98
CA VAL A 102 32.75 5.55 16.31
C VAL A 102 32.78 6.90 15.58
N ARG A 103 33.26 7.96 16.23
CA ARG A 103 33.36 9.29 15.62
C ARG A 103 34.31 9.32 14.43
N ALA A 104 35.45 8.64 14.54
CA ALA A 104 36.42 8.52 13.44
C ALA A 104 35.84 7.79 12.21
N ALA A 105 34.87 6.90 12.40
CA ALA A 105 34.13 6.24 11.32
C ALA A 105 33.02 7.12 10.69
N GLY A 106 32.84 8.36 11.17
CA GLY A 106 31.86 9.32 10.64
C GLY A 106 30.47 9.23 11.27
N ALA A 107 30.28 8.41 12.32
CA ALA A 107 29.03 8.28 13.05
C ALA A 107 28.97 9.19 14.28
N GLU A 108 27.76 9.45 14.76
CA GLU A 108 27.52 10.01 16.09
C GLU A 108 27.61 8.90 17.13
N ALA A 109 28.42 9.12 18.17
CA ALA A 109 28.63 8.15 19.23
C ALA A 109 27.76 8.48 20.46
N GLN A 110 27.15 7.46 21.04
CA GLN A 110 26.44 7.55 22.31
C GLN A 110 26.90 6.42 23.24
N VAL A 111 27.25 6.74 24.49
CA VAL A 111 27.47 5.70 25.49
C VAL A 111 26.10 5.22 25.98
N VAL A 112 25.86 3.92 25.89
CA VAL A 112 24.58 3.29 26.22
C VAL A 112 24.76 2.18 27.24
N ARG A 113 23.65 1.76 27.86
CA ARG A 113 23.69 0.81 28.98
C ARG A 113 23.73 -0.64 28.52
N PHE A 114 23.01 -0.97 27.46
CA PHE A 114 22.84 -2.34 26.98
C PHE A 114 23.51 -2.51 25.63
N SER A 115 24.21 -3.63 25.44
CA SER A 115 24.63 -4.02 24.09
C SER A 115 23.43 -4.53 23.30
N GLU A 116 23.51 -4.46 21.98
CA GLU A 116 22.47 -4.98 21.09
C GLU A 116 22.21 -6.47 21.38
N ARG A 117 23.28 -7.26 21.59
CA ARG A 117 23.16 -8.68 21.97
C ARG A 117 22.37 -8.90 23.27
N GLN A 118 22.50 -7.99 24.25
CA GLN A 118 21.71 -8.07 25.48
C GLN A 118 20.23 -7.78 25.23
N LEU A 119 19.94 -6.78 24.39
CA LEU A 119 18.57 -6.43 24.01
C LEU A 119 17.92 -7.54 23.17
N ASP A 120 18.64 -8.11 22.21
CA ASP A 120 18.20 -9.25 21.41
C ASP A 120 17.94 -10.50 22.25
N SER A 121 18.77 -10.75 23.27
CA SER A 121 18.52 -11.83 24.23
C SER A 121 17.21 -11.63 24.98
N SER A 122 16.87 -10.40 25.36
CA SER A 122 15.57 -10.07 25.94
C SER A 122 14.42 -10.28 24.95
N VAL A 123 14.57 -9.92 23.69
CA VAL A 123 13.56 -10.19 22.65
C VAL A 123 13.39 -11.70 22.43
N ALA A 124 14.46 -12.48 22.40
CA ALA A 124 14.41 -13.93 22.26
C ALA A 124 13.62 -14.59 23.40
N LYS A 125 13.77 -14.09 24.63
CA LYS A 125 12.97 -14.51 25.79
C LYS A 125 11.49 -14.19 25.65
N LEU A 126 11.14 -12.99 25.16
CA LEU A 126 9.74 -12.64 24.86
C LEU A 126 9.16 -13.56 23.78
N ASN A 127 9.92 -13.81 22.70
CA ASN A 127 9.52 -14.73 21.64
C ASN A 127 9.27 -16.15 22.17
N ALA A 128 10.12 -16.66 23.06
CA ALA A 128 9.92 -17.96 23.70
C ALA A 128 8.64 -18.02 24.56
N GLY A 129 8.22 -16.87 25.10
CA GLY A 129 6.99 -16.71 25.89
C GLY A 129 5.74 -16.35 25.07
N GLU A 130 5.81 -16.20 23.75
CA GLU A 130 4.75 -15.63 22.90
C GLU A 130 3.36 -16.22 23.19
N LYS A 131 3.25 -17.54 23.35
CA LYS A 131 1.97 -18.24 23.59
C LYS A 131 1.27 -17.82 24.88
N THR A 132 2.00 -17.28 25.86
CA THR A 132 1.44 -16.79 27.13
C THR A 132 1.27 -15.27 27.16
N ALA A 133 1.64 -14.57 26.08
CA ALA A 133 1.46 -13.14 25.96
C ALA A 133 -0.03 -12.77 26.04
N PRO A 134 -0.41 -11.78 26.86
CA PRO A 134 -1.78 -11.25 26.87
C PRO A 134 -2.16 -10.72 25.49
N GLN A 135 -3.41 -10.90 25.06
CA GLN A 135 -3.91 -10.37 23.78
C GLN A 135 -3.84 -8.83 23.65
N SER A 136 -3.68 -8.14 24.78
CA SER A 136 -3.44 -6.69 24.86
C SER A 136 -2.00 -6.30 24.53
N VAL A 137 -1.03 -7.22 24.60
CA VAL A 137 0.33 -7.03 24.08
C VAL A 137 0.29 -7.22 22.57
N THR A 138 0.74 -6.22 21.83
CA THR A 138 0.53 -6.13 20.39
C THR A 138 1.82 -6.18 19.56
N ALA A 139 2.96 -5.84 20.16
CA ALA A 139 4.29 -5.95 19.55
C ALA A 139 5.38 -5.90 20.63
N TRP A 140 6.57 -6.40 20.31
CA TRP A 140 7.80 -6.16 21.07
C TRP A 140 9.03 -6.22 20.18
N GLY A 141 10.11 -5.54 20.57
CA GLY A 141 11.35 -5.51 19.79
C GLY A 141 12.41 -4.57 20.38
N VAL A 142 13.59 -4.53 19.77
CA VAL A 142 14.64 -3.58 20.14
C VAL A 142 14.34 -2.20 19.53
N ASP A 143 14.50 -1.16 20.32
CA ASP A 143 14.62 0.22 19.84
C ASP A 143 16.06 0.71 20.09
N PRO A 144 16.90 0.77 19.05
CA PRO A 144 18.28 1.25 19.16
C PRO A 144 18.38 2.73 19.55
N ALA A 145 17.36 3.55 19.26
CA ALA A 145 17.40 4.99 19.56
C ALA A 145 17.27 5.27 21.07
N SER A 146 16.41 4.52 21.76
CA SER A 146 16.27 4.57 23.23
C SER A 146 17.19 3.59 23.96
N ASN A 147 17.84 2.66 23.24
CA ASN A 147 18.62 1.55 23.79
C ASN A 147 17.79 0.71 24.78
N ARG A 148 16.58 0.32 24.35
CA ARG A 148 15.61 -0.45 25.14
C ARG A 148 14.97 -1.56 24.31
N VAL A 149 14.43 -2.57 24.98
CA VAL A 149 13.40 -3.43 24.43
C VAL A 149 12.06 -2.75 24.66
N THR A 150 11.30 -2.51 23.59
CA THR A 150 9.95 -1.97 23.69
C THR A 150 8.92 -3.10 23.73
N ILE A 151 7.88 -2.95 24.55
CA ILE A 151 6.65 -3.73 24.46
C ILE A 151 5.50 -2.77 24.22
N THR A 152 4.79 -2.94 23.11
CA THR A 152 3.60 -2.14 22.78
C THR A 152 2.35 -2.85 23.27
N VAL A 153 1.52 -2.15 24.05
CA VAL A 153 0.33 -2.70 24.69
C VAL A 153 -0.86 -1.76 24.52
N LEU A 154 -2.08 -2.29 24.56
CA LEU A 154 -3.29 -1.45 24.55
C LEU A 154 -3.33 -0.49 25.74
N LYS A 155 -3.91 0.69 25.54
CA LYS A 155 -4.03 1.74 26.57
C LYS A 155 -4.62 1.20 27.88
N GLY A 156 -3.98 1.53 29.01
CA GLY A 156 -4.36 1.06 30.34
C GLY A 156 -3.96 -0.39 30.66
N GLN A 157 -3.16 -1.05 29.81
CA GLN A 157 -2.72 -2.44 30.00
C GLN A 157 -1.22 -2.58 30.29
N ARG A 158 -0.53 -1.49 30.65
CA ARG A 158 0.90 -1.50 31.04
C ARG A 158 1.28 -2.64 31.98
N ALA A 159 0.51 -2.84 33.05
CA ALA A 159 0.78 -3.88 34.05
C ALA A 159 0.81 -5.31 33.44
N ALA A 160 0.01 -5.56 32.40
CA ALA A 160 -0.01 -6.84 31.70
C ALA A 160 1.28 -7.06 30.90
N ALA A 161 1.78 -6.03 30.22
CA ALA A 161 3.05 -6.07 29.50
C ALA A 161 4.24 -6.30 30.46
N GLU A 162 4.28 -5.59 31.59
CA GLU A 162 5.34 -5.75 32.59
C GLU A 162 5.31 -7.13 33.25
N LYS A 163 4.11 -7.66 33.52
CA LYS A 163 3.95 -9.03 34.03
C LYS A 163 4.45 -10.06 33.01
N PHE A 164 4.08 -9.92 31.74
CA PHE A 164 4.55 -10.78 30.67
C PHE A 164 6.08 -10.76 30.57
N ALA A 165 6.70 -9.57 30.55
CA ALA A 165 8.16 -9.44 30.51
C ALA A 165 8.86 -10.14 31.68
N ARG A 166 8.36 -9.96 32.91
CA ARG A 166 8.89 -10.65 34.10
C ARG A 166 8.77 -12.17 33.98
N GLN A 167 7.64 -12.67 33.50
CA GLN A 167 7.41 -14.11 33.31
C GLN A 167 8.32 -14.70 32.24
N SER A 168 8.65 -13.93 31.20
CA SER A 168 9.63 -14.29 30.18
C SER A 168 11.08 -14.18 30.66
N GLY A 169 11.35 -13.65 31.86
CA GLY A 169 12.72 -13.51 32.39
C GLY A 169 13.52 -12.35 31.76
N VAL A 170 12.82 -11.34 31.24
CA VAL A 170 13.41 -10.09 30.75
C VAL A 170 13.81 -9.20 31.94
N ASP A 171 14.99 -8.59 31.86
CA ASP A 171 15.39 -7.53 32.79
C ASP A 171 14.50 -6.30 32.55
N THR A 172 13.63 -5.99 33.51
CA THR A 172 12.70 -4.87 33.39
C THR A 172 13.40 -3.51 33.30
N SER A 173 14.68 -3.41 33.66
CA SER A 173 15.46 -2.18 33.50
C SER A 173 15.89 -1.91 32.05
N SER A 174 15.82 -2.91 31.17
CA SER A 174 15.98 -2.73 29.72
C SER A 174 14.64 -2.56 28.98
N LEU A 175 13.51 -2.61 29.70
CA LEU A 175 12.18 -2.55 29.11
C LEU A 175 11.62 -1.12 29.07
N GLU A 176 10.99 -0.78 27.95
CA GLU A 176 10.09 0.35 27.81
C GLU A 176 8.71 -0.13 27.36
N VAL A 177 7.65 0.28 28.06
CA VAL A 177 6.28 -0.06 27.68
C VAL A 177 5.62 1.14 27.02
N THR A 178 5.20 0.93 25.77
CA THR A 178 4.47 1.90 24.96
C THR A 178 2.99 1.54 24.94
N GLU A 179 2.12 2.49 25.29
CA GLU A 179 0.68 2.29 25.20
C GLU A 179 0.11 2.81 23.87
N THR A 180 -0.74 2.03 23.23
CA THR A 180 -1.42 2.39 21.98
C THR A 180 -2.94 2.24 22.09
N ALA A 181 -3.69 3.06 21.36
CA ALA A 181 -5.13 2.91 21.23
C ALA A 181 -5.53 1.85 20.19
N ALA A 182 -4.61 1.43 19.32
CA ALA A 182 -4.89 0.57 18.18
C ALA A 182 -4.06 -0.72 18.20
N LYS A 183 -4.69 -1.83 17.78
CA LYS A 183 -4.01 -3.11 17.54
C LYS A 183 -3.61 -3.19 16.05
N PRO A 184 -2.41 -3.68 15.71
CA PRO A 184 -2.05 -3.99 14.33
C PRO A 184 -3.10 -4.93 13.70
N GLN A 185 -3.47 -4.64 12.45
CA GLN A 185 -4.39 -5.47 11.68
C GLN A 185 -3.77 -5.75 10.32
N LEU A 186 -4.11 -6.90 9.75
CA LEU A 186 -3.83 -7.15 8.33
C LEU A 186 -4.76 -6.26 7.50
N HIS A 187 -4.20 -5.64 6.48
CA HIS A 187 -4.94 -4.86 5.50
C HIS A 187 -5.13 -5.69 4.22
N TYR A 188 -6.33 -5.65 3.67
CA TYR A 188 -6.72 -6.34 2.45
C TYR A 188 -7.25 -5.34 1.44
N ASN A 189 -7.10 -5.63 0.15
CA ASN A 189 -7.67 -4.79 -0.90
C ASN A 189 -9.04 -5.32 -1.30
N VAL A 190 -9.93 -4.40 -1.67
CA VAL A 190 -11.17 -4.72 -2.38
C VAL A 190 -10.92 -4.42 -3.85
N LEU A 191 -10.94 -5.45 -4.70
CA LEU A 191 -10.74 -5.32 -6.14
C LEU A 191 -11.99 -5.79 -6.89
N GLY A 192 -12.28 -5.16 -8.03
CA GLY A 192 -13.35 -5.61 -8.92
C GLY A 192 -13.09 -7.05 -9.39
N GLY A 193 -14.11 -7.91 -9.33
CA GLY A 193 -14.04 -9.32 -9.68
C GLY A 193 -13.71 -10.28 -8.53
N ASP A 194 -13.26 -9.78 -7.38
CA ASP A 194 -12.98 -10.62 -6.21
C ASP A 194 -14.25 -11.31 -5.70
N ALA A 195 -14.09 -12.52 -5.17
CA ALA A 195 -15.15 -13.20 -4.46
C ALA A 195 -15.45 -12.47 -3.15
N TYR A 196 -16.72 -12.38 -2.79
CA TYR A 196 -17.16 -12.13 -1.42
C TYR A 196 -18.31 -13.07 -1.07
N TYR A 197 -18.47 -13.32 0.22
CA TYR A 197 -19.46 -14.25 0.75
C TYR A 197 -20.45 -13.55 1.65
N ILE A 198 -21.69 -14.02 1.63
CA ILE A 198 -22.84 -13.42 2.28
C ILE A 198 -23.45 -14.46 3.21
N GLY A 199 -23.58 -14.13 4.50
CA GLY A 199 -24.11 -15.06 5.50
C GLY A 199 -23.30 -16.36 5.63
N GLY A 200 -22.03 -16.35 5.20
CA GLY A 200 -21.09 -17.48 5.29
C GLY A 200 -21.13 -18.48 4.12
N SER A 201 -22.19 -18.53 3.32
CA SER A 201 -22.40 -19.59 2.30
C SER A 201 -22.58 -19.06 0.88
N SER A 202 -23.37 -18.01 0.68
CA SER A 202 -23.66 -17.47 -0.65
C SER A 202 -22.47 -16.70 -1.18
N ARG A 203 -22.13 -16.87 -2.46
CA ARG A 203 -20.97 -16.23 -3.11
C ARG A 203 -21.42 -15.33 -4.24
N CYS A 204 -20.90 -14.11 -4.23
CA CYS A 204 -21.00 -13.16 -5.33
C CYS A 204 -19.62 -12.55 -5.60
N SER A 205 -19.58 -11.64 -6.56
CA SER A 205 -18.36 -10.94 -6.98
C SER A 205 -18.46 -9.44 -6.73
N VAL A 206 -17.35 -8.83 -6.32
CA VAL A 206 -17.21 -7.38 -6.21
C VAL A 206 -17.33 -6.77 -7.60
N GLY A 207 -18.13 -5.71 -7.73
CA GLY A 207 -18.26 -4.96 -8.97
C GLY A 207 -17.19 -3.88 -9.07
N PHE A 208 -17.37 -2.78 -8.34
CA PHE A 208 -16.40 -1.69 -8.36
C PHE A 208 -16.21 -1.10 -6.98
N SER A 209 -14.95 -0.85 -6.61
CA SER A 209 -14.60 -0.07 -5.43
C SER A 209 -15.15 1.34 -5.53
N VAL A 210 -15.81 1.77 -4.47
CA VAL A 210 -16.35 3.11 -4.29
C VAL A 210 -15.93 3.66 -2.93
N ASN A 211 -16.13 4.96 -2.69
CA ASN A 211 -15.84 5.55 -1.39
C ASN A 211 -16.56 4.80 -0.25
N GLY A 212 -15.78 4.24 0.67
CA GLY A 212 -16.28 3.49 1.83
C GLY A 212 -16.69 2.03 1.58
N GLY A 213 -16.49 1.48 0.37
CA GLY A 213 -16.75 0.05 0.11
C GLY A 213 -16.80 -0.31 -1.36
N PHE A 214 -17.81 -1.06 -1.78
CA PHE A 214 -17.95 -1.50 -3.18
C PHE A 214 -19.40 -1.63 -3.63
N LEU A 215 -19.60 -1.50 -4.94
CA LEU A 215 -20.85 -1.83 -5.63
C LEU A 215 -20.86 -3.29 -6.08
N THR A 216 -22.03 -3.92 -6.03
CA THR A 216 -22.29 -5.31 -6.46
C THR A 216 -23.78 -5.44 -6.83
N ALA A 217 -24.26 -6.63 -7.19
CA ALA A 217 -25.66 -6.82 -7.57
C ALA A 217 -26.60 -6.78 -6.34
N GLY A 218 -27.81 -6.28 -6.55
CA GLY A 218 -28.85 -6.17 -5.53
C GLY A 218 -29.40 -7.52 -5.10
N HIS A 219 -29.56 -8.45 -6.05
CA HIS A 219 -30.05 -9.80 -5.74
C HIS A 219 -29.11 -10.56 -4.78
N CYS A 220 -27.79 -10.28 -4.82
CA CYS A 220 -26.84 -10.84 -3.86
C CYS A 220 -27.17 -10.46 -2.41
N ALA A 221 -27.57 -9.21 -2.17
CA ALA A 221 -28.02 -8.77 -0.86
C ALA A 221 -29.37 -9.40 -0.48
N ALA A 222 -30.27 -9.54 -1.46
CA ALA A 222 -31.60 -10.11 -1.26
C ALA A 222 -31.56 -11.58 -0.82
N LEU A 223 -30.53 -12.37 -1.19
CA LEU A 223 -30.38 -13.79 -0.81
C LEU A 223 -30.51 -14.04 0.70
N THR A 224 -30.09 -13.09 1.53
CA THR A 224 -30.07 -13.22 3.00
C THR A 224 -30.75 -12.05 3.72
N GLY A 225 -31.34 -11.12 2.97
CA GLY A 225 -31.87 -9.88 3.54
C GLY A 225 -30.79 -8.93 4.09
N GLY A 226 -29.58 -8.92 3.49
CA GLY A 226 -28.49 -8.02 3.89
C GLY A 226 -27.51 -8.59 4.93
N GLY A 227 -27.21 -9.89 4.87
CA GLY A 227 -26.31 -10.57 5.81
C GLY A 227 -24.87 -10.03 5.86
N ALA A 228 -24.13 -10.47 6.89
CA ALA A 228 -22.72 -10.12 7.07
C ALA A 228 -21.85 -10.63 5.92
N LEU A 229 -20.80 -9.86 5.59
CA LEU A 229 -19.92 -10.12 4.47
C LEU A 229 -18.54 -10.61 4.93
N THR A 230 -18.01 -11.60 4.24
CA THR A 230 -16.59 -11.97 4.30
C THR A 230 -15.94 -11.90 2.93
N GLY A 231 -14.67 -11.55 2.88
CA GLY A 231 -13.95 -11.40 1.62
C GLY A 231 -13.51 -12.72 1.00
N TYR A 232 -12.75 -12.64 -0.09
CA TYR A 232 -12.18 -13.79 -0.80
C TYR A 232 -11.37 -14.72 0.12
N ASN A 233 -10.77 -14.15 1.17
CA ASN A 233 -9.98 -14.82 2.21
C ASN A 233 -10.80 -15.26 3.43
N ARG A 234 -12.14 -15.19 3.38
CA ARG A 234 -13.08 -15.49 4.48
C ARG A 234 -12.95 -14.60 5.72
N VAL A 235 -12.17 -13.53 5.68
CA VAL A 235 -12.09 -12.55 6.77
C VAL A 235 -13.29 -11.61 6.72
N SER A 236 -13.78 -11.20 7.89
CA SER A 236 -14.86 -10.22 8.02
C SER A 236 -14.57 -8.99 7.17
N MET A 237 -15.49 -8.66 6.27
CA MET A 237 -15.36 -7.59 5.28
C MET A 237 -16.27 -6.42 5.59
N GLY A 238 -17.52 -6.67 5.98
CA GLY A 238 -18.49 -5.61 6.27
C GLY A 238 -19.94 -6.05 6.11
N SER A 239 -20.79 -5.16 5.63
CA SER A 239 -22.22 -5.41 5.47
C SER A 239 -22.82 -4.58 4.33
N PHE A 240 -23.98 -5.00 3.82
CA PHE A 240 -24.74 -4.20 2.88
C PHE A 240 -25.30 -2.94 3.56
N SER A 241 -25.11 -1.79 2.91
CA SER A 241 -25.66 -0.50 3.38
C SER A 241 -26.96 -0.14 2.67
N SER A 242 -27.11 -0.51 1.40
CA SER A 242 -28.34 -0.33 0.63
C SER A 242 -28.35 -1.30 -0.54
N TYR A 243 -29.53 -1.73 -0.97
CA TYR A 243 -29.70 -2.52 -2.18
C TYR A 243 -31.09 -2.32 -2.76
N ARG A 244 -31.24 -2.65 -4.05
CA ARG A 244 -32.53 -2.71 -4.72
C ARG A 244 -32.55 -3.91 -5.66
N PHE A 245 -33.52 -4.79 -5.44
CA PHE A 245 -33.88 -5.91 -6.31
C PHE A 245 -35.27 -6.45 -5.88
N PRO A 246 -36.22 -6.71 -6.80
CA PRO A 246 -36.16 -6.46 -8.24
C PRO A 246 -36.38 -4.97 -8.61
N GLY A 247 -36.69 -4.68 -9.88
CA GLY A 247 -36.88 -3.34 -10.45
C GLY A 247 -35.58 -2.68 -10.90
N SER A 248 -34.54 -2.81 -10.10
CA SER A 248 -33.14 -2.54 -10.42
C SER A 248 -32.29 -3.67 -9.85
N ASP A 249 -31.01 -3.74 -10.17
CA ASP A 249 -30.14 -4.78 -9.60
C ASP A 249 -28.79 -4.19 -9.19
N TYR A 250 -28.76 -3.53 -8.04
CA TYR A 250 -27.55 -2.99 -7.44
C TYR A 250 -27.60 -3.08 -5.91
N ALA A 251 -26.42 -3.15 -5.31
CA ALA A 251 -26.18 -3.00 -3.89
C ALA A 251 -24.89 -2.21 -3.64
N PHE A 252 -24.88 -1.45 -2.55
CA PHE A 252 -23.68 -0.87 -1.96
C PHE A 252 -23.36 -1.60 -0.66
N ALA A 253 -22.18 -2.20 -0.60
CA ALA A 253 -21.62 -2.82 0.59
C ALA A 253 -20.56 -1.90 1.20
N ARG A 254 -20.67 -1.61 2.49
CA ARG A 254 -19.63 -0.91 3.26
C ARG A 254 -18.62 -1.92 3.77
N VAL A 255 -17.36 -1.53 3.76
CA VAL A 255 -16.27 -2.36 4.30
C VAL A 255 -15.74 -1.81 5.62
N ASN A 256 -15.22 -2.69 6.46
CA ASN A 256 -14.57 -2.33 7.72
C ASN A 256 -13.12 -1.85 7.48
N SER A 257 -12.44 -1.42 8.54
CA SER A 257 -11.10 -0.83 8.49
C SER A 257 -9.98 -1.79 8.07
N SER A 258 -10.22 -3.10 8.04
CA SER A 258 -9.26 -4.08 7.52
C SER A 258 -9.24 -4.13 5.99
N TRP A 259 -10.19 -3.51 5.30
CA TRP A 259 -10.32 -3.57 3.84
C TRP A 259 -10.24 -2.18 3.21
N THR A 260 -9.40 -2.06 2.19
CA THR A 260 -9.16 -0.82 1.45
C THR A 260 -9.75 -0.95 0.05
N PRO A 261 -10.78 -0.16 -0.30
CA PRO A 261 -11.26 -0.08 -1.67
C PRO A 261 -10.18 0.46 -2.62
N VAL A 262 -9.84 -0.30 -3.65
CA VAL A 262 -8.84 0.11 -4.67
C VAL A 262 -9.52 0.19 -6.03
N GLY A 263 -9.23 1.25 -6.79
CA GLY A 263 -9.80 1.54 -8.11
C GLY A 263 -9.28 0.64 -9.23
N GLN A 264 -9.35 -0.68 -9.04
CA GLN A 264 -8.69 -1.65 -9.87
C GLN A 264 -9.50 -2.97 -9.91
N ILE A 265 -9.42 -3.67 -11.03
CA ILE A 265 -9.91 -5.04 -11.20
C ILE A 265 -8.81 -6.01 -10.74
N ASN A 266 -9.19 -7.17 -10.20
CA ASN A 266 -8.28 -8.18 -9.66
C ASN A 266 -7.22 -8.72 -10.64
N ASN A 267 -7.34 -8.47 -11.94
CA ASN A 267 -6.33 -8.78 -12.95
C ASN A 267 -5.28 -7.68 -13.18
N GLY A 268 -5.34 -6.55 -12.47
CA GLY A 268 -4.43 -5.41 -12.69
C GLY A 268 -5.07 -4.19 -13.36
N THR A 269 -6.24 -4.34 -14.00
CA THR A 269 -6.82 -3.28 -14.84
C THR A 269 -7.28 -2.09 -13.98
N ARG A 270 -6.71 -0.90 -14.23
CA ARG A 270 -7.09 0.34 -13.54
C ARG A 270 -8.46 0.85 -13.99
N VAL A 271 -9.25 1.30 -13.04
CA VAL A 271 -10.55 1.95 -13.27
C VAL A 271 -10.36 3.45 -13.23
N THR A 272 -10.56 4.13 -14.36
CA THR A 272 -10.27 5.57 -14.50
C THR A 272 -11.53 6.44 -14.59
N GLY A 273 -12.68 5.81 -14.88
CA GLY A 273 -13.96 6.51 -15.02
C GLY A 273 -15.12 5.54 -15.28
N SER A 274 -16.26 6.07 -15.69
CA SER A 274 -17.51 5.33 -15.94
C SER A 274 -18.22 5.75 -17.23
N THR A 275 -17.47 6.21 -18.23
CA THR A 275 -18.04 6.58 -19.52
C THR A 275 -18.63 5.35 -20.20
N ALA A 276 -19.93 5.38 -20.51
CA ALA A 276 -20.64 4.24 -21.08
C ALA A 276 -20.21 4.00 -22.54
N ALA A 277 -19.77 2.79 -22.84
CA ALA A 277 -19.38 2.37 -24.19
C ALA A 277 -20.60 2.16 -25.10
N ALA A 278 -20.44 2.34 -26.41
CA ALA A 278 -21.51 2.18 -27.40
C ALA A 278 -21.89 0.71 -27.65
N VAL A 279 -23.07 0.46 -28.24
CA VAL A 279 -23.40 -0.86 -28.77
C VAL A 279 -22.38 -1.25 -29.85
N GLY A 280 -21.93 -2.50 -29.86
CA GLY A 280 -20.86 -3.01 -30.70
C GLY A 280 -19.47 -2.91 -30.10
N ALA A 281 -19.27 -2.08 -29.06
CA ALA A 281 -17.98 -1.97 -28.39
C ALA A 281 -17.59 -3.25 -27.67
N SER A 282 -16.29 -3.52 -27.60
CA SER A 282 -15.73 -4.59 -26.78
C SER A 282 -15.96 -4.30 -25.29
N ILE A 283 -16.24 -5.37 -24.55
CA ILE A 283 -16.46 -5.30 -23.11
C ILE A 283 -15.90 -6.55 -22.46
N CYS A 284 -15.27 -6.40 -21.31
CA CYS A 284 -14.76 -7.50 -20.50
C CYS A 284 -15.43 -7.51 -19.13
N LYS A 285 -15.47 -8.68 -18.53
CA LYS A 285 -16.02 -8.95 -17.20
C LYS A 285 -14.96 -9.58 -16.32
N SER A 286 -14.92 -9.22 -15.04
CA SER A 286 -14.29 -10.04 -14.00
C SER A 286 -15.33 -10.59 -13.01
N GLY A 287 -15.25 -11.86 -12.68
CA GLY A 287 -16.10 -12.51 -11.68
C GLY A 287 -15.43 -13.74 -11.08
N SER A 288 -15.87 -14.12 -9.88
CA SER A 288 -15.21 -15.15 -9.07
C SER A 288 -15.42 -16.59 -9.55
N THR A 289 -16.24 -16.84 -10.57
CA THR A 289 -16.43 -18.16 -11.17
C THR A 289 -15.69 -18.30 -12.49
N THR A 290 -15.99 -17.43 -13.45
CA THR A 290 -15.39 -17.54 -14.80
C THR A 290 -14.16 -16.67 -15.00
N GLY A 291 -13.79 -15.85 -14.02
CA GLY A 291 -12.66 -14.94 -14.10
C GLY A 291 -12.89 -13.84 -15.14
N TRP A 292 -11.86 -13.61 -15.95
CA TRP A 292 -11.82 -12.58 -16.98
C TRP A 292 -12.33 -13.10 -18.32
N THR A 293 -13.51 -12.65 -18.74
CA THR A 293 -14.12 -13.02 -20.02
C THR A 293 -14.50 -11.77 -20.80
N CYS A 294 -14.48 -11.83 -22.13
CA CYS A 294 -14.79 -10.67 -22.97
C CYS A 294 -15.83 -11.01 -24.04
N GLY A 295 -16.45 -9.98 -24.56
CA GLY A 295 -17.46 -10.03 -25.61
C GLY A 295 -17.72 -8.63 -26.16
N THR A 296 -18.95 -8.39 -26.59
CA THR A 296 -19.39 -7.12 -27.18
C THR A 296 -20.74 -6.72 -26.61
N ILE A 297 -20.94 -5.42 -26.45
CA ILE A 297 -22.25 -4.87 -26.08
C ILE A 297 -23.20 -5.08 -27.26
N ARG A 298 -24.33 -5.76 -27.03
CA ARG A 298 -25.31 -6.11 -28.08
C ARG A 298 -26.51 -5.18 -28.11
N ALA A 299 -27.00 -4.77 -26.94
CA ALA A 299 -28.16 -3.90 -26.83
C ALA A 299 -28.19 -3.19 -25.48
N LYS A 300 -28.85 -2.02 -25.42
CA LYS A 300 -29.06 -1.23 -24.20
C LYS A 300 -30.56 -1.11 -23.90
N ASN A 301 -30.89 -0.60 -22.71
CA ASN A 301 -32.26 -0.41 -22.25
C ASN A 301 -33.12 -1.69 -22.32
N GLN A 302 -32.53 -2.81 -21.94
CA GLN A 302 -33.18 -4.11 -21.90
C GLN A 302 -34.01 -4.25 -20.63
N THR A 303 -35.17 -4.88 -20.76
CA THR A 303 -36.00 -5.29 -19.62
C THR A 303 -35.93 -6.80 -19.49
N VAL A 304 -35.42 -7.27 -18.36
CA VAL A 304 -35.18 -8.69 -18.08
C VAL A 304 -36.17 -9.16 -17.02
N ARG A 305 -36.80 -10.32 -17.25
CA ARG A 305 -37.77 -10.90 -16.33
C ARG A 305 -37.15 -12.11 -15.65
N TYR A 306 -36.79 -11.98 -14.38
CA TYR A 306 -36.35 -13.08 -13.53
C TYR A 306 -37.55 -13.67 -12.76
N PRO A 307 -37.42 -14.89 -12.20
CA PRO A 307 -38.44 -15.47 -11.32
C PRO A 307 -38.81 -14.55 -10.14
N GLU A 308 -37.85 -13.82 -9.60
CA GLU A 308 -38.00 -12.91 -8.46
C GLU A 308 -38.62 -11.56 -8.86
N GLY A 309 -38.62 -11.21 -10.14
CA GLY A 309 -39.22 -9.98 -10.65
C GLY A 309 -38.52 -9.42 -11.89
N THR A 310 -39.05 -8.28 -12.36
CA THR A 310 -38.55 -7.60 -13.57
C THR A 310 -37.50 -6.56 -13.22
N VAL A 311 -36.42 -6.48 -14.01
CA VAL A 311 -35.36 -5.46 -13.92
C VAL A 311 -35.28 -4.72 -15.25
N SER A 312 -35.35 -3.38 -15.23
CA SER A 312 -35.32 -2.54 -16.42
C SER A 312 -34.01 -1.74 -16.54
N GLY A 313 -33.74 -1.22 -17.74
CA GLY A 313 -32.56 -0.40 -18.00
C GLY A 313 -31.25 -1.18 -18.12
N MET A 314 -31.32 -2.49 -18.35
CA MET A 314 -30.17 -3.39 -18.43
C MET A 314 -29.43 -3.24 -19.76
N VAL A 315 -28.19 -3.74 -19.80
CA VAL A 315 -27.40 -3.84 -21.02
C VAL A 315 -27.07 -5.30 -21.29
N LEU A 316 -27.25 -5.72 -22.54
CA LEU A 316 -26.97 -7.08 -23.03
C LEU A 316 -25.56 -7.15 -23.62
N THR A 317 -24.84 -8.21 -23.28
CA THR A 317 -23.55 -8.61 -23.85
C THR A 317 -23.49 -10.11 -24.07
N ASN A 318 -22.53 -10.58 -24.84
CA ASN A 318 -22.21 -11.99 -25.02
C ASN A 318 -20.91 -12.43 -24.32
N ALA A 319 -20.39 -11.60 -23.40
CA ALA A 319 -19.27 -12.00 -22.55
C ALA A 319 -19.74 -13.09 -21.58
N ARG A 320 -19.11 -14.27 -21.63
CA ARG A 320 -19.49 -15.44 -20.83
C ARG A 320 -19.56 -15.14 -19.33
N SER A 321 -20.58 -15.64 -18.66
CA SER A 321 -20.73 -15.62 -17.20
C SER A 321 -21.28 -16.93 -16.66
N ASP A 322 -21.16 -17.14 -15.35
CA ASP A 322 -21.75 -18.29 -14.66
C ASP A 322 -22.17 -17.92 -13.21
N HIS A 323 -22.87 -18.83 -12.53
CA HIS A 323 -23.29 -18.68 -11.15
C HIS A 323 -22.13 -18.29 -10.24
N GLY A 324 -22.30 -17.24 -9.44
CA GLY A 324 -21.26 -16.66 -8.58
C GLY A 324 -20.51 -15.47 -9.20
N ASP A 325 -20.59 -15.26 -10.53
CA ASP A 325 -20.10 -14.01 -11.14
C ASP A 325 -21.02 -12.81 -10.87
N SER A 326 -22.20 -13.04 -10.29
CA SER A 326 -23.16 -12.01 -9.89
C SER A 326 -22.50 -10.86 -9.15
N GLY A 327 -22.80 -9.63 -9.59
CA GLY A 327 -22.23 -8.40 -9.10
C GLY A 327 -20.87 -8.03 -9.67
N GLY A 328 -20.20 -8.96 -10.38
CA GLY A 328 -18.86 -8.77 -10.95
C GLY A 328 -18.77 -7.62 -11.94
N SER A 329 -17.57 -7.07 -12.08
CA SER A 329 -17.28 -5.87 -12.87
C SER A 329 -17.43 -6.11 -14.36
N PHE A 330 -18.15 -5.26 -15.07
CA PHE A 330 -18.03 -5.08 -16.52
C PHE A 330 -17.29 -3.80 -16.85
N ILE A 331 -16.24 -3.87 -17.67
CA ILE A 331 -15.35 -2.76 -18.01
C ILE A 331 -15.05 -2.74 -19.52
N SER A 332 -14.91 -1.54 -20.09
CA SER A 332 -14.49 -1.34 -21.49
C SER A 332 -13.33 -0.34 -21.50
N GLY A 333 -12.16 -0.77 -22.01
CA GLY A 333 -10.91 -0.08 -21.72
C GLY A 333 -10.71 0.06 -20.20
N ASN A 334 -10.53 1.29 -19.73
CA ASN A 334 -10.41 1.61 -18.31
C ASN A 334 -11.68 2.29 -17.74
N GLN A 335 -12.84 2.12 -18.39
CA GLN A 335 -14.11 2.73 -18.01
C GLN A 335 -15.07 1.67 -17.47
N ALA A 336 -15.49 1.82 -16.21
CA ALA A 336 -16.49 0.99 -15.57
C ALA A 336 -17.83 1.08 -16.32
N GLN A 337 -18.42 -0.07 -16.64
CA GLN A 337 -19.66 -0.17 -17.42
C GLN A 337 -20.84 -0.62 -16.55
N GLY A 338 -20.67 -1.65 -15.73
CA GLY A 338 -21.78 -2.16 -14.93
C GLY A 338 -21.49 -3.37 -14.05
N LEU A 339 -22.53 -3.80 -13.35
CA LEU A 339 -22.52 -4.88 -12.37
C LEU A 339 -23.25 -6.07 -12.98
N LEU A 340 -22.62 -7.25 -13.02
CA LEU A 340 -23.29 -8.44 -13.56
C LEU A 340 -24.58 -8.73 -12.79
N SER A 341 -25.69 -8.91 -13.50
CA SER A 341 -26.97 -9.29 -12.90
C SER A 341 -27.25 -10.77 -13.11
N GLY A 342 -27.30 -11.22 -14.36
CA GLY A 342 -27.65 -12.59 -14.70
C GLY A 342 -27.56 -12.83 -16.19
N GLY A 343 -27.92 -14.02 -16.64
CA GLY A 343 -27.81 -14.40 -18.03
C GLY A 343 -28.23 -15.84 -18.29
N ASP A 344 -28.13 -16.23 -19.55
CA ASP A 344 -28.24 -17.61 -20.02
C ASP A 344 -26.88 -18.05 -20.60
N THR A 345 -26.84 -19.14 -21.36
CA THR A 345 -25.60 -19.70 -21.93
C THR A 345 -24.95 -18.81 -22.99
N VAL A 346 -25.67 -17.84 -23.56
CA VAL A 346 -25.22 -16.98 -24.66
C VAL A 346 -25.31 -15.49 -24.32
N ASN A 347 -26.30 -15.11 -23.51
CA ASN A 347 -26.64 -13.74 -23.17
C ASN A 347 -26.31 -13.45 -21.72
N THR A 348 -25.58 -12.37 -21.47
CA THR A 348 -25.33 -11.86 -20.12
C THR A 348 -25.81 -10.42 -20.03
N TYR A 349 -26.47 -10.10 -18.91
CA TYR A 349 -27.02 -8.79 -18.62
C TYR A 349 -26.30 -8.16 -17.44
N TYR A 350 -26.03 -6.86 -17.56
CA TYR A 350 -25.49 -6.06 -16.46
C TYR A 350 -26.32 -4.82 -16.19
N TYR A 351 -26.35 -4.41 -14.93
CA TYR A 351 -26.97 -3.15 -14.50
C TYR A 351 -25.93 -2.01 -14.63
N PRO A 352 -26.24 -0.89 -15.28
CA PRO A 352 -25.28 0.19 -15.52
C PRO A 352 -24.68 0.76 -14.23
N VAL A 353 -23.35 0.91 -14.19
CA VAL A 353 -22.64 1.39 -12.99
C VAL A 353 -23.00 2.85 -12.67
N THR A 354 -23.25 3.67 -13.69
CA THR A 354 -23.64 5.08 -13.51
C THR A 354 -24.98 5.20 -12.79
N SER A 355 -25.93 4.33 -13.11
CA SER A 355 -27.23 4.26 -12.42
C SER A 355 -27.06 3.82 -10.98
N ALA A 356 -26.23 2.79 -10.73
CA ALA A 356 -25.94 2.33 -9.37
C ALA A 356 -25.28 3.43 -8.51
N LEU A 357 -24.22 4.08 -9.03
CA LEU A 357 -23.52 5.18 -8.36
C LEU A 357 -24.47 6.32 -7.97
N SER A 358 -25.33 6.74 -8.92
CA SER A 358 -26.33 7.78 -8.68
C SER A 358 -27.33 7.37 -7.60
N ALA A 359 -27.78 6.11 -7.61
CA ALA A 359 -28.79 5.62 -6.68
C ALA A 359 -28.25 5.41 -5.26
N THR A 360 -26.96 5.10 -5.12
CA THR A 360 -26.31 4.90 -3.81
C THR A 360 -25.61 6.14 -3.28
N GLY A 361 -25.49 7.20 -4.09
CA GLY A 361 -24.75 8.41 -3.73
C GLY A 361 -23.25 8.19 -3.54
N THR A 362 -22.68 7.18 -4.23
CA THR A 362 -21.27 6.81 -4.10
C THR A 362 -20.47 7.26 -5.31
N THR A 363 -19.16 7.36 -5.14
CA THR A 363 -18.19 7.75 -6.18
C THR A 363 -17.17 6.63 -6.37
N LEU A 364 -16.85 6.30 -7.63
CA LEU A 364 -15.81 5.33 -7.96
C LEU A 364 -14.48 5.74 -7.36
N VAL A 365 -13.81 4.78 -6.71
CA VAL A 365 -12.37 4.89 -6.47
C VAL A 365 -11.69 4.71 -7.82
N ARG A 366 -10.80 5.64 -8.16
CA ARG A 366 -10.07 5.62 -9.42
C ARG A 366 -8.65 5.14 -9.17
N GLY A 367 -8.17 4.28 -10.08
CA GLY A 367 -6.88 3.62 -10.03
C GLY A 367 -5.77 4.49 -10.55
#